data_AF-A0A5D3BPZ0-F1
#
_entry.id   AF-A0A5D3BPZ0-F1
#
_cell.length_a   1.000
_cell.length_b   1.000
_cell.length_c   1.000
_cell.angle_alpha   90.00
_cell.angle_beta   90.00
_cell.angle_gamma   90.00
#
_symmetry.space_group_name_H-M   'P 1'
#
loop_
_entity.id
_entity.type
_entity.pdbx_description
1 polymer ?
#
loop_
_entity_poly.entity_id
_entity_poly.type
_entity_poly.pdbx_seq_one_letter_code
_entity_poly.pdbx_strand_id
1 'polypeptide(L)'
;MANFLSLKLIDVCKVPPPPTAVEPSSLRLTFLDLLWLRFHPYQLLFFYELPSNEISFHDVIVPKLKSSLSLTLQHYLPLAGNLVWSSQSDVPVIEFVEGDGISMTVAESDGDFYHLSGNGFREVSEFHPLVPQLPVSHDRAAGIAIQVLNH
;
A
#
# COMPACT_ATOMS: atom_id res chain seq x y z
N MET A 1 27.43 7.61 -13.76
CA MET A 1 26.87 6.44 -13.05
C MET A 1 25.57 6.89 -12.44
N ALA A 2 24.44 6.26 -12.77
CA ALA A 2 23.18 6.55 -12.11
C ALA A 2 23.36 6.21 -10.63
N ASN A 3 23.22 7.21 -9.75
CA ASN A 3 23.20 6.98 -8.32
C ASN A 3 21.82 6.43 -7.99
N PHE A 4 21.71 5.12 -7.76
CA PHE A 4 20.43 4.51 -7.43
C PHE A 4 20.07 4.87 -6.00
N LEU A 5 18.83 5.32 -5.82
CA LEU A 5 18.25 5.64 -4.53
C LEU A 5 18.37 4.44 -3.58
N SER A 6 18.94 4.68 -2.40
CA SER A 6 19.08 3.67 -1.36
C SER A 6 17.84 3.69 -0.47
N LEU A 7 17.31 2.50 -0.19
CA LEU A 7 16.21 2.32 0.76
C LEU A 7 16.66 1.48 1.93
N LYS A 8 16.54 2.06 3.12
CA LYS A 8 16.76 1.38 4.39
C LYS A 8 15.41 1.00 4.97
N LEU A 9 15.08 -0.28 4.89
CA LEU A 9 13.87 -0.84 5.48
C LEU A 9 13.91 -0.74 7.01
N ILE A 10 12.88 -0.15 7.61
CA ILE A 10 12.75 0.01 9.07
C ILE A 10 11.74 -0.98 9.63
N ASP A 11 10.54 -1.07 9.04
CA ASP A 11 9.47 -1.95 9.51
C ASP A 11 8.58 -2.40 8.34
N VAL A 12 8.07 -3.62 8.42
CA VAL A 12 7.01 -4.14 7.55
C VAL A 12 5.96 -4.75 8.45
N CYS A 13 4.78 -4.14 8.45
CA CYS A 13 3.68 -4.57 9.30
C CYS A 13 2.40 -4.72 8.50
N LYS A 14 1.46 -5.51 9.03
CA LYS A 14 0.09 -5.57 8.53
C LYS A 14 -0.78 -4.65 9.39
N VAL A 15 -1.56 -3.78 8.75
CA VAL A 15 -2.52 -2.89 9.40
C VAL A 15 -3.93 -3.46 9.18
N PRO A 16 -4.53 -4.11 10.19
CA PRO A 16 -5.89 -4.63 10.08
C PRO A 16 -6.94 -3.53 10.33
N PRO A 17 -8.19 -3.73 9.92
CA PRO A 17 -9.32 -2.93 10.40
C PRO A 17 -9.49 -3.09 11.93
N PRO A 18 -10.30 -2.24 12.59
CA PRO A 18 -10.51 -2.30 14.01
C PRO A 18 -11.32 -3.57 14.38
N PRO A 19 -11.22 -4.07 15.62
CA PRO A 19 -11.92 -5.29 16.07
C PRO A 19 -13.44 -5.18 16.12
N THR A 20 -14.04 -4.07 15.70
CA THR A 20 -15.49 -3.91 15.57
C THR A 20 -16.01 -4.25 14.18
N ALA A 21 -15.11 -4.42 13.19
CA ALA A 21 -15.45 -4.65 11.78
C ALA A 21 -15.37 -6.14 11.35
N VAL A 22 -15.45 -7.07 12.31
CA VAL A 22 -14.95 -8.46 12.19
C VAL A 22 -15.87 -9.43 11.43
N GLU A 23 -16.97 -8.97 10.84
CA GLU A 23 -17.78 -9.89 10.04
C GLU A 23 -17.06 -10.18 8.72
N PRO A 24 -16.75 -11.46 8.42
CA PRO A 24 -16.17 -11.84 7.13
C PRO A 24 -16.99 -11.24 5.99
N SER A 25 -16.30 -10.63 5.04
CA SER A 25 -16.95 -9.90 3.95
C SER A 25 -16.46 -10.41 2.62
N SER A 26 -17.39 -10.61 1.70
CA SER A 26 -17.10 -11.00 0.32
C SER A 26 -17.77 -10.02 -0.63
N LEU A 27 -16.97 -9.41 -1.50
CA LEU A 27 -17.41 -8.53 -2.57
C LEU A 27 -17.19 -9.25 -3.90
N ARG A 28 -18.30 -9.62 -4.57
CA ARG A 28 -18.25 -10.20 -5.91
C ARG A 28 -17.88 -9.12 -6.92
N LEU A 29 -16.91 -9.43 -7.79
CA LEU A 29 -16.54 -8.53 -8.88
C LEU A 29 -17.61 -8.51 -9.96
N THR A 30 -17.93 -7.31 -10.44
CA THR A 30 -18.81 -7.08 -11.58
C THR A 30 -18.02 -7.09 -12.89
N PHE A 31 -18.73 -7.11 -14.02
CA PHE A 31 -18.09 -7.00 -15.34
C PHE A 31 -17.15 -5.79 -15.45
N LEU A 32 -17.50 -4.65 -14.84
CA LEU A 32 -16.66 -3.44 -14.88
C LEU A 32 -15.37 -3.63 -14.09
N ASP A 33 -15.40 -4.38 -12.99
CA ASP A 33 -14.23 -4.67 -12.16
C ASP A 33 -13.27 -5.63 -12.86
N LEU A 34 -13.80 -6.64 -13.56
CA LEU A 34 -13.00 -7.64 -14.28
C LEU A 34 -12.12 -7.02 -15.37
N LEU A 35 -12.52 -5.90 -15.96
CA LEU A 35 -11.70 -5.17 -16.93
C LEU A 35 -10.37 -4.73 -16.32
N TRP A 36 -10.36 -4.37 -15.03
CA TRP A 36 -9.19 -3.86 -14.34
C TRP A 36 -8.16 -4.94 -14.02
N LEU A 37 -8.56 -6.21 -13.92
CA LEU A 37 -7.66 -7.33 -13.61
C LEU A 37 -6.61 -7.61 -14.69
N ARG A 38 -6.80 -7.07 -15.91
CA ARG A 38 -5.85 -7.21 -17.03
C ARG A 38 -4.75 -6.16 -17.01
N PHE A 39 -4.86 -5.16 -16.14
CA PHE A 39 -3.89 -4.08 -16.04
C PHE A 39 -2.95 -4.32 -14.86
N HIS A 40 -1.75 -3.75 -14.96
CA HIS A 40 -0.80 -3.76 -13.85
C HIS A 40 -1.37 -2.94 -12.68
N PRO A 41 -1.04 -3.29 -11.43
CA PRO A 41 -1.44 -2.51 -10.27
C PRO A 41 -1.10 -1.04 -10.43
N TYR A 42 -2.04 -0.16 -10.09
CA TYR A 42 -1.83 1.28 -10.16
C TYR A 42 -0.83 1.71 -9.08
N GLN A 43 0.21 2.46 -9.47
CA GLN A 43 1.27 2.93 -8.58
C GLN A 43 1.11 4.44 -8.42
N LEU A 44 0.95 4.90 -7.17
CA LEU A 44 0.72 6.31 -6.86
C LEU A 44 1.65 6.79 -5.76
N LEU A 45 2.31 7.92 -6.00
CA LEU A 45 3.23 8.55 -5.08
C LEU A 45 2.68 9.91 -4.63
N PHE A 46 2.82 10.19 -3.34
CA PHE A 46 2.48 11.48 -2.75
C PHE A 46 3.70 12.01 -2.00
N PHE A 47 4.10 13.24 -2.32
CA PHE A 47 5.22 13.93 -1.69
C PHE A 47 4.69 14.98 -0.73
N TYR A 48 5.16 14.95 0.52
CA TYR A 48 4.80 15.92 1.55
C TYR A 48 6.08 16.50 2.14
N GLU A 49 6.25 17.82 2.03
CA GLU A 49 7.33 18.52 2.72
C GLU A 49 6.91 18.74 4.18
N LEU A 50 7.72 18.23 5.10
CA LEU A 50 7.50 18.35 6.55
C LEU A 50 8.53 19.33 7.13
N PRO A 51 8.14 20.22 8.06
CA PRO A 51 9.10 21.04 8.79
C PRO A 51 9.98 20.13 9.67
N SER A 52 11.27 20.06 9.34
CA SER A 52 12.21 19.02 9.80
C SER A 52 12.40 18.87 11.32
N ASN A 53 11.96 19.86 12.10
CA ASN A 53 12.34 19.97 13.52
C ASN A 53 11.18 19.79 14.51
N GLU A 54 9.94 19.65 14.04
CA GLU A 54 8.77 19.71 14.94
C GLU A 54 8.11 18.36 15.20
N ILE A 55 8.27 17.39 14.30
CA ILE A 55 7.51 16.13 14.35
C ILE A 55 8.41 14.94 14.06
N SER A 56 8.54 14.02 15.04
CA SER A 56 9.22 12.75 14.82
C SER A 56 8.43 11.88 13.83
N PHE A 57 9.06 11.51 12.72
CA PHE A 57 8.46 10.63 11.72
C PHE A 57 8.08 9.27 12.33
N HIS A 58 9.02 8.62 13.02
CA HIS A 58 8.84 7.28 13.57
C HIS A 58 7.90 7.26 14.78
N ASP A 59 8.00 8.25 15.67
CA ASP A 59 7.23 8.23 16.93
C ASP A 59 5.85 8.87 16.81
N VAL A 60 5.63 9.75 15.82
CA VAL A 60 4.38 10.51 15.68
C VAL A 60 3.68 10.20 14.37
N ILE A 61 4.35 10.33 13.22
CA ILE A 61 3.70 10.19 11.91
C ILE A 61 3.30 8.73 11.65
N VAL A 62 4.24 7.79 11.79
CA VAL A 62 3.98 6.37 11.50
C VAL A 62 2.84 5.80 12.37
N PRO A 63 2.79 6.01 13.70
CA PRO A 63 1.67 5.53 14.52
C PRO A 63 0.33 6.17 14.15
N LYS A 64 0.31 7.48 13.84
CA LYS A 64 -0.91 8.17 13.39
C LYS A 64 -1.40 7.64 12.05
N LEU A 65 -0.50 7.38 11.10
CA LEU A 65 -0.85 6.77 9.82
C LEU A 65 -1.41 5.37 10.01
N LYS A 66 -0.75 4.50 10.80
CA LYS A 66 -1.26 3.15 11.12
C LYS A 66 -2.65 3.20 11.76
N SER A 67 -2.85 4.07 12.74
CA SER A 67 -4.14 4.21 13.45
C SER A 67 -5.25 4.75 12.55
N SER A 68 -4.99 5.81 11.80
CA SER A 68 -5.98 6.39 10.88
C SER A 68 -6.32 5.45 9.72
N LEU A 69 -5.33 4.71 9.20
CA LEU A 69 -5.53 3.67 8.20
C LEU A 69 -6.43 2.56 8.74
N SER A 70 -6.13 2.03 9.94
CA SER A 70 -6.96 1.02 10.59
C SER A 70 -8.40 1.50 10.73
N LEU A 71 -8.63 2.70 11.27
CA LEU A 71 -9.96 3.28 11.38
C LEU A 71 -10.65 3.46 10.02
N THR A 72 -9.92 3.82 8.97
CA THR A 72 -10.48 3.95 7.61
C THR A 72 -10.94 2.61 7.05
N LEU A 73 -10.21 1.53 7.33
CA LEU A 73 -10.53 0.19 6.84
C LEU A 73 -11.86 -0.34 7.37
N GLN A 74 -12.38 0.18 8.48
CA GLN A 74 -13.73 -0.17 8.95
C GLN A 74 -14.83 0.23 7.95
N HIS A 75 -14.58 1.25 7.12
CA HIS A 75 -15.52 1.75 6.12
C HIS A 75 -15.23 1.22 4.72
N TYR A 76 -14.00 0.76 4.47
CA TYR A 76 -13.53 0.27 3.18
C TYR A 76 -12.96 -1.14 3.31
N LEU A 77 -13.71 -2.02 3.97
CA LEU A 77 -13.26 -3.36 4.33
C LEU A 77 -12.72 -4.19 3.14
N PRO A 78 -13.26 -4.10 1.92
CA PRO A 78 -12.68 -4.79 0.76
C PRO A 78 -11.20 -4.45 0.50
N LEU A 79 -10.73 -3.25 0.86
CA LEU A 79 -9.32 -2.87 0.70
C LEU A 79 -8.38 -3.61 1.66
N ALA A 80 -8.90 -4.07 2.81
CA ALA A 80 -8.14 -4.89 3.74
C ALA A 80 -8.10 -6.37 3.33
N GLY A 81 -9.01 -6.80 2.45
CA GLY A 81 -9.11 -8.17 1.97
C GLY A 81 -8.18 -8.46 0.78
N ASN A 82 -8.40 -9.63 0.19
CA ASN A 82 -7.63 -10.13 -0.94
C ASN A 82 -8.56 -10.52 -2.09
N LEU A 83 -8.13 -10.24 -3.31
CA LEU A 83 -8.70 -10.85 -4.51
C LEU A 83 -8.42 -12.35 -4.46
N VAL A 84 -9.47 -13.17 -4.49
CA VAL A 84 -9.41 -14.63 -4.50
C VAL A 84 -10.03 -15.14 -5.78
N TRP A 85 -9.29 -16.00 -6.49
CA TRP A 85 -9.80 -16.69 -7.67
C TRP A 85 -9.64 -18.20 -7.52
N SER A 86 -10.66 -18.83 -6.95
CA SER A 86 -10.71 -20.29 -6.86
C SER A 86 -10.85 -20.90 -8.25
N SER A 87 -10.12 -22.00 -8.49
CA SER A 87 -10.24 -22.80 -9.72
C SER A 87 -11.66 -23.37 -9.96
N GLN A 88 -12.49 -23.38 -8.93
CA GLN A 88 -13.87 -23.86 -8.97
C GLN A 88 -14.90 -22.73 -9.23
N SER A 89 -14.46 -21.47 -9.37
CA SER A 89 -15.33 -20.31 -9.58
C SER A 89 -15.02 -19.61 -10.90
N ASP A 90 -16.09 -19.30 -11.64
CA ASP A 90 -15.99 -18.54 -12.89
C ASP A 90 -15.68 -17.05 -12.65
N VAL A 91 -15.97 -16.55 -11.44
CA VAL A 91 -15.81 -15.13 -11.11
C VAL A 91 -14.96 -14.96 -9.84
N PRO A 92 -13.91 -14.13 -9.87
CA PRO A 92 -13.13 -13.79 -8.69
C PRO A 92 -13.91 -12.88 -7.73
N VAL A 93 -13.53 -12.93 -6.46
CA VAL A 93 -14.14 -12.12 -5.39
C VAL A 93 -13.05 -11.43 -4.58
N ILE A 94 -13.37 -10.30 -3.95
CA ILE A 94 -12.55 -9.76 -2.89
C ILE A 94 -13.08 -10.31 -1.58
N GLU A 95 -12.25 -11.05 -0.85
CA GLU A 95 -12.60 -11.68 0.42
C GLU A 95 -11.74 -11.09 1.54
N PHE A 96 -12.41 -10.65 2.60
CA PHE A 96 -11.80 -10.28 3.86
C PHE A 96 -12.10 -11.37 4.90
N VAL A 97 -11.05 -11.95 5.45
CA VAL A 97 -11.12 -12.88 6.60
C VAL A 97 -10.37 -12.32 7.80
N GLU A 98 -10.65 -12.83 9.00
CA GLU A 98 -9.94 -12.43 10.21
C GLU A 98 -8.42 -12.64 10.04
N GLY A 99 -7.64 -11.61 10.38
CA GLY A 99 -6.19 -11.58 10.18
C GLY A 99 -5.73 -10.97 8.85
N ASP A 100 -6.65 -10.64 7.95
CA ASP A 100 -6.36 -9.81 6.77
C ASP A 100 -6.16 -8.33 7.15
N GLY A 101 -5.57 -7.57 6.24
CA GLY A 101 -5.14 -6.19 6.45
C GLY A 101 -4.16 -5.73 5.39
N ILE A 102 -3.88 -4.43 5.40
CA ILE A 102 -2.99 -3.81 4.40
C ILE A 102 -1.54 -4.00 4.82
N SER A 103 -0.69 -4.44 3.88
CA SER A 103 0.76 -4.43 4.09
C SER A 103 1.27 -2.99 4.04
N MET A 104 1.89 -2.54 5.13
CA MET A 104 2.49 -1.22 5.27
C MET A 104 3.98 -1.35 5.54
N THR A 105 4.78 -0.77 4.65
CA THR A 105 6.23 -0.70 4.73
C THR A 105 6.66 0.69 5.20
N VAL A 106 7.56 0.74 6.17
CA VAL A 106 8.20 1.97 6.65
C VAL A 106 9.68 1.88 6.33
N ALA A 107 10.20 2.87 5.62
CA ALA A 107 11.61 2.91 5.24
C ALA A 107 12.18 4.33 5.27
N GLU A 108 13.50 4.44 5.25
CA GLU A 108 14.25 5.68 5.08
C GLU A 108 14.89 5.68 3.68
N SER A 109 14.96 6.85 3.06
CA SER A 109 15.55 7.04 1.73
C SER A 109 16.57 8.16 1.74
N ASP A 110 17.67 8.01 0.99
CA ASP A 110 18.64 9.08 0.74
C ASP A 110 18.33 9.90 -0.54
N GLY A 111 17.22 9.61 -1.22
CA GLY A 111 16.89 10.19 -2.51
C GLY A 111 16.42 11.63 -2.44
N ASP A 112 17.05 12.54 -3.19
CA ASP A 112 16.74 13.98 -3.20
C ASP A 112 15.24 14.27 -3.42
N PHE A 113 14.55 14.70 -2.35
CA PHE A 113 13.12 15.01 -2.33
C PHE A 113 12.72 16.03 -3.40
N TYR A 114 13.48 17.10 -3.59
CA TYR A 114 13.15 18.16 -4.55
C TYR A 114 13.40 17.67 -5.99
N HIS A 115 14.43 16.84 -6.17
CA HIS A 115 14.63 16.06 -7.39
C HIS A 115 13.65 14.89 -7.53
N LEU A 116 12.73 14.57 -6.64
CA LEU A 116 11.69 13.56 -6.95
C LEU A 116 10.32 14.23 -7.14
N SER A 117 10.02 15.24 -6.34
CA SER A 117 8.75 15.95 -6.31
C SER A 117 8.61 17.10 -7.32
N GLY A 118 9.71 17.65 -7.84
CA GLY A 118 9.68 18.74 -8.82
C GLY A 118 9.15 18.36 -10.21
N ASN A 119 8.95 19.37 -11.07
CA ASN A 119 8.35 19.24 -12.41
C ASN A 119 9.34 18.86 -13.53
N GLY A 120 10.52 18.35 -13.18
CA GLY A 120 11.56 17.99 -14.16
C GLY A 120 11.31 16.63 -14.81
N PHE A 121 12.02 16.34 -15.91
CA PHE A 121 12.07 14.99 -16.46
C PHE A 121 12.91 14.08 -15.56
N ARG A 122 12.43 12.84 -15.39
CA ARG A 122 13.09 11.81 -14.58
C ARG A 122 12.91 10.45 -15.21
N GLU A 123 13.84 9.54 -14.94
CA GLU A 123 13.69 8.16 -15.34
C GLU A 123 12.69 7.45 -14.43
N VAL A 124 11.79 6.66 -15.02
CA VAL A 124 10.78 5.90 -14.25
C VAL A 124 11.43 4.95 -13.23
N SER A 125 12.62 4.45 -13.55
CA SER A 125 13.45 3.62 -12.67
C SER A 125 13.83 4.28 -11.35
N GLU A 126 13.87 5.62 -11.28
CA GLU A 126 14.12 6.36 -10.04
C GLU A 126 13.00 6.17 -9.01
N PHE A 127 11.78 5.89 -9.47
CA PHE A 127 10.59 5.72 -8.63
C PHE A 127 10.32 4.27 -8.24
N HIS A 128 10.87 3.27 -8.95
CA HIS A 128 10.63 1.86 -8.66
C HIS A 128 10.87 1.47 -7.19
N PRO A 129 11.92 1.95 -6.51
CA PRO A 129 12.12 1.63 -5.09
C PRO A 129 11.02 2.23 -4.21
N LEU A 130 10.43 3.36 -4.58
CA LEU A 130 9.45 4.10 -3.77
C LEU A 130 8.08 3.42 -3.71
N VAL A 131 7.84 2.43 -4.55
CA VAL A 131 6.57 1.71 -4.65
C VAL A 131 6.68 0.37 -3.91
N PRO A 132 5.75 0.05 -2.99
CA PRO A 132 5.73 -1.24 -2.32
C PRO A 132 5.40 -2.37 -3.29
N GLN A 133 5.95 -3.55 -3.01
CA GLN A 133 5.52 -4.77 -3.68
C GLN A 133 4.18 -5.22 -3.12
N LEU A 134 3.25 -5.53 -4.02
CA LEU A 134 1.93 -6.04 -3.65
C LEU A 134 2.04 -7.53 -3.28
N PRO A 135 1.58 -7.96 -2.10
CA PRO A 135 1.57 -9.38 -1.76
C PRO A 135 0.67 -10.19 -2.71
N VAL A 136 1.25 -11.17 -3.40
CA VAL A 136 0.54 -12.06 -4.33
C VAL A 136 0.98 -13.50 -4.10
N SER A 137 0.01 -14.40 -4.01
CA SER A 137 0.16 -15.86 -4.03
C SER A 137 -0.59 -16.45 -5.23
N HIS A 138 -0.56 -17.78 -5.37
CA HIS A 138 -1.16 -18.47 -6.51
C HIS A 138 -2.65 -18.17 -6.70
N ASP A 139 -3.41 -18.07 -5.61
CA ASP A 139 -4.87 -17.93 -5.60
C ASP A 139 -5.37 -16.68 -4.87
N ARG A 140 -4.47 -15.89 -4.27
CA ARG A 140 -4.80 -14.66 -3.55
C ARG A 140 -3.88 -13.50 -3.97
N ALA A 141 -4.43 -12.31 -4.12
CA ALA A 141 -3.67 -11.08 -4.31
C ALA A 141 -4.22 -9.97 -3.43
N ALA A 142 -3.37 -9.26 -2.69
CA ALA A 142 -3.79 -8.08 -1.94
C ALA A 142 -4.29 -7.00 -2.92
N GLY A 143 -5.28 -6.20 -2.51
CA GLY A 143 -5.76 -5.09 -3.33
C GLY A 143 -4.87 -3.85 -3.27
N ILE A 144 -4.15 -3.66 -2.16
CA ILE A 144 -3.32 -2.49 -1.89
C ILE A 144 -2.14 -2.84 -0.99
N ALA A 145 -1.00 -2.19 -1.24
CA ALA A 145 0.14 -2.13 -0.33
C ALA A 145 0.56 -0.66 -0.20
N ILE A 146 1.07 -0.27 0.97
CA ILE A 146 1.46 1.10 1.28
C ILE A 146 2.92 1.13 1.67
N GLN A 147 3.66 2.12 1.17
CA GLN A 147 5.01 2.42 1.62
C GLN A 147 5.04 3.87 2.09
N VAL A 148 5.62 4.11 3.27
CA VAL A 148 5.85 5.43 3.82
C VAL A 148 7.34 5.61 4.03
N LEU A 149 7.87 6.69 3.48
CA LEU A 149 9.29 6.98 3.45
C LEU A 149 9.60 8.25 4.23
N ASN A 150 10.65 8.19 5.03
CA ASN A 150 11.31 9.39 5.55
C ASN A 150 12.55 9.70 4.69
N HIS A 151 12.74 10.97 4.36
CA HIS A 151 13.95 11.48 3.72
C HIS A 151 14.96 11.95 4.77
#